data_AF-A0A9X0DBJ4-F1
#
_entry.id   AF-A0A9X0DBJ4-F1
#
_cell.length_a   1.000
_cell.length_b   1.000
_cell.length_c   1.000
_cell.angle_alpha   90.00
_cell.angle_beta   90.00
_cell.angle_gamma   90.00
#
_symmetry.space_group_name_H-M   'P 1'
#
loop_
_entity.id
_entity.type
_entity.pdbx_description
1 polymer ?
#
loop_
_entity_poly.entity_id
_entity_poly.type
_entity_poly.pdbx_seq_one_letter_code
_entity_poly.pdbx_strand_id
1 'polypeptide(L)'
;MEEMDEVLRAGETVVSRRKQSRKRRENAATVGSDSYARKTWFHNMLSIPPRQTLTSLSLFTAWSAFMAYVVGGILGVAYPPLSALLNMKLSGREQEYWRLSCGALAGIGFFYIVTARSRPMVAGNGAILGTVPERVFFVTAVLMWLFRQSLVPLRVVVTFTLLDTTLATITYIIWSRNTPGASPKKCLVEIAKLMLPILGPAKKCTSNCVQMIGYIQMAISLTFMAKPEIARDAMGLDAFEGYSKGLIALFFTQMAIIGWFHVLGGGDGNESCPIAAVFYRLAWSTPLISLMYYFDCIERGFAVSMGIADLIGAIVILIPLCIEALSSK
;
A
#
# COMPACT_ATOMS: atom_id res chain seq x y z
N MET A 1 -53.47 -41.75 -7.73
CA MET A 1 -53.23 -40.32 -7.47
C MET A 1 -52.19 -40.14 -6.36
N GLU A 2 -52.27 -40.91 -5.27
CA GLU A 2 -51.24 -40.97 -4.21
C GLU A 2 -49.82 -41.32 -4.69
N GLU A 3 -49.71 -42.29 -5.60
CA GLU A 3 -48.40 -42.78 -6.08
C GLU A 3 -47.60 -41.72 -6.86
N MET A 4 -48.28 -40.74 -7.47
CA MET A 4 -47.64 -39.67 -8.24
C MET A 4 -47.12 -38.53 -7.34
N ASP A 5 -47.79 -38.28 -6.22
CA ASP A 5 -47.37 -37.30 -5.21
C ASP A 5 -46.15 -37.78 -4.41
N GLU A 6 -46.03 -39.08 -4.18
CA GLU A 6 -44.87 -39.68 -3.52
C GLU A 6 -43.60 -39.56 -4.36
N VAL A 7 -43.72 -39.79 -5.67
CA VAL A 7 -42.61 -39.65 -6.64
C VAL A 7 -42.16 -38.19 -6.76
N LEU A 8 -43.09 -37.23 -6.77
CA LEU A 8 -42.78 -35.80 -6.80
C LEU A 8 -42.04 -35.34 -5.52
N ARG A 9 -42.51 -35.76 -4.33
CA ARG A 9 -41.84 -35.44 -3.06
C ARG A 9 -40.45 -36.08 -2.95
N ALA A 10 -40.27 -37.30 -3.46
CA ALA A 10 -38.96 -37.95 -3.54
C ALA A 10 -38.00 -37.20 -4.49
N GLY A 11 -38.51 -36.68 -5.60
CA GLY A 11 -37.75 -35.84 -6.53
C GLY A 11 -37.23 -34.54 -5.89
N GLU A 12 -38.09 -33.83 -5.15
CA GLU A 12 -37.71 -32.58 -4.48
C GLU A 12 -36.68 -32.78 -3.37
N THR A 13 -36.77 -33.88 -2.61
CA THR A 13 -35.79 -34.23 -1.58
C THR A 13 -34.43 -34.60 -2.15
N VAL A 14 -34.38 -35.25 -3.32
CA VAL A 14 -33.11 -35.55 -4.01
C VAL A 14 -32.47 -34.27 -4.55
N VAL A 15 -33.26 -33.35 -5.10
CA VAL A 15 -32.76 -32.07 -5.63
C VAL A 15 -32.23 -31.17 -4.51
N SER A 16 -32.92 -31.10 -3.36
CA SER A 16 -32.47 -30.31 -2.21
C SER A 16 -31.18 -30.86 -1.60
N ARG A 17 -31.07 -32.20 -1.45
CA ARG A 17 -29.84 -32.86 -0.99
C ARG A 17 -28.66 -32.64 -1.94
N ARG A 18 -28.90 -32.65 -3.27
CA ARG A 18 -27.85 -32.35 -4.27
C ARG A 18 -27.39 -30.90 -4.19
N LYS A 19 -28.29 -29.92 -4.03
CA LYS A 19 -27.93 -28.51 -3.82
C LYS A 19 -27.13 -28.32 -2.53
N GLN A 20 -27.52 -28.97 -1.44
CA GLN A 20 -26.83 -28.88 -0.16
C GLN A 20 -25.46 -29.56 -0.18
N SER A 21 -25.33 -30.70 -0.85
CA SER A 21 -24.05 -31.40 -1.07
C SER A 21 -23.09 -30.58 -1.94
N ARG A 22 -23.59 -29.96 -3.00
CA ARG A 22 -22.81 -29.04 -3.84
C ARG A 22 -22.32 -27.83 -3.05
N LYS A 23 -23.19 -27.21 -2.25
CA LYS A 23 -22.83 -26.09 -1.36
C LYS A 23 -21.80 -26.49 -0.31
N ARG A 24 -21.88 -27.71 0.25
CA ARG A 24 -20.87 -28.25 1.18
C ARG A 24 -19.52 -28.50 0.49
N ARG A 25 -19.51 -29.01 -0.74
CA ARG A 25 -18.29 -29.18 -1.54
C ARG A 25 -17.65 -27.86 -1.94
N GLU A 26 -18.45 -26.88 -2.35
CA GLU A 26 -17.98 -25.53 -2.65
C GLU A 26 -17.39 -24.86 -1.39
N ASN A 27 -18.07 -24.97 -0.24
CA ASN A 27 -17.55 -24.46 1.04
C ASN A 27 -16.27 -25.19 1.51
N ALA A 28 -16.17 -26.51 1.31
CA ALA A 28 -14.96 -27.26 1.66
C ALA A 28 -13.78 -26.92 0.73
N ALA A 29 -14.05 -26.66 -0.54
CA ALA A 29 -13.04 -26.23 -1.52
C ALA A 29 -12.52 -24.81 -1.24
N THR A 30 -13.38 -23.88 -0.83
CA THR A 30 -12.94 -22.53 -0.39
C THR A 30 -12.13 -22.58 0.90
N VAL A 31 -12.55 -23.37 1.90
CA VAL A 31 -11.80 -23.53 3.16
C VAL A 31 -10.42 -24.18 2.93
N GLY A 32 -10.33 -25.18 2.05
CA GLY A 32 -9.05 -25.80 1.68
C GLY A 32 -8.12 -24.88 0.88
N SER A 33 -8.68 -24.06 -0.02
CA SER A 33 -7.96 -23.04 -0.79
C SER A 33 -7.39 -21.94 0.11
N ASP A 34 -8.17 -21.44 1.08
CA ASP A 34 -7.77 -20.33 1.96
C ASP A 34 -6.65 -20.73 2.94
N SER A 35 -6.61 -21.99 3.39
CA SER A 35 -5.54 -22.52 4.24
C SER A 35 -4.21 -22.66 3.48
N TYR A 36 -4.26 -23.11 2.22
CA TYR A 36 -3.07 -23.27 1.39
C TYR A 36 -2.53 -21.93 0.86
N ALA A 37 -3.43 -21.00 0.53
CA ALA A 37 -3.08 -19.63 0.14
C ALA A 37 -2.36 -18.87 1.26
N ARG A 38 -2.76 -19.08 2.52
CA ARG A 38 -2.07 -18.50 3.69
C ARG A 38 -0.63 -18.95 3.84
N LYS A 39 -0.36 -20.26 3.70
CA LYS A 39 1.00 -20.82 3.87
C LYS A 39 1.96 -20.42 2.74
N THR A 40 1.44 -20.06 1.56
CA THR A 40 2.26 -19.73 0.38
C THR A 40 2.15 -18.27 -0.05
N TRP A 41 1.48 -17.42 0.75
CA TRP A 41 1.25 -16.00 0.49
C TRP A 41 2.51 -15.27 0.00
N PHE A 42 3.61 -15.35 0.75
CA PHE A 42 4.84 -14.60 0.48
C PHE A 42 5.48 -15.08 -0.84
N HIS A 43 5.53 -16.39 -1.03
CA HIS A 43 5.99 -17.01 -2.27
C HIS A 43 5.07 -16.65 -3.46
N ASN A 44 3.76 -16.57 -3.27
CA ASN A 44 2.80 -16.20 -4.31
C ASN A 44 2.91 -14.70 -4.68
N MET A 45 3.23 -13.85 -3.70
CA MET A 45 3.48 -12.41 -3.86
C MET A 45 4.81 -12.08 -4.54
N LEU A 46 5.85 -12.90 -4.33
CA LEU A 46 7.19 -12.65 -4.86
C LEU A 46 7.58 -13.55 -6.05
N SER A 47 6.81 -14.59 -6.35
CA SER A 47 7.12 -15.52 -7.47
C SER A 47 7.16 -14.81 -8.83
N ILE A 48 8.16 -15.18 -9.63
CA ILE A 48 8.28 -14.82 -11.05
C ILE A 48 8.49 -16.14 -11.82
N PRO A 49 7.61 -16.50 -12.77
CA PRO A 49 6.36 -15.81 -13.12
C PRO A 49 5.29 -15.92 -12.03
N PRO A 50 4.29 -15.01 -12.02
CA PRO A 50 3.16 -15.11 -11.10
C PRO A 50 2.44 -16.46 -11.26
N ARG A 51 2.18 -17.17 -10.16
CA ARG A 51 1.45 -18.45 -10.17
C ARG A 51 -0.02 -18.32 -10.60
N GLN A 52 -0.56 -17.11 -10.64
CA GLN A 52 -1.92 -16.82 -11.10
C GLN A 52 -1.86 -15.88 -12.29
N THR A 53 -2.76 -16.07 -13.24
CA THR A 53 -2.91 -15.18 -14.40
C THR A 53 -3.33 -13.80 -13.92
N LEU A 54 -2.38 -12.86 -13.93
CA LEU A 54 -2.66 -11.46 -13.61
C LEU A 54 -3.43 -10.83 -14.75
N THR A 55 -4.39 -9.97 -14.43
CA THR A 55 -5.01 -9.11 -15.43
C THR A 55 -3.97 -8.16 -16.01
N SER A 56 -4.19 -7.63 -17.22
CA SER A 56 -3.29 -6.63 -17.81
C SER A 56 -3.09 -5.40 -16.91
N LEU A 57 -4.13 -5.03 -16.14
CA LEU A 57 -4.08 -3.94 -15.17
C LEU A 57 -3.13 -4.27 -14.01
N SER A 58 -3.32 -5.43 -13.38
CA SER A 58 -2.46 -5.92 -12.31
C SER A 58 -1.01 -6.08 -12.76
N LEU A 59 -0.79 -6.64 -13.96
CA LEU A 59 0.54 -6.84 -14.51
C LEU A 59 1.26 -5.50 -14.74
N PHE A 60 0.57 -4.54 -15.37
CA PHE A 60 1.11 -3.20 -15.58
C PHE A 60 1.44 -2.50 -14.26
N THR A 61 0.53 -2.52 -13.29
CA THR A 61 0.74 -1.89 -11.97
C THR A 61 1.93 -2.50 -11.25
N ALA A 62 2.08 -3.83 -11.24
CA ALA A 62 3.20 -4.50 -10.58
C ALA A 62 4.56 -4.16 -11.24
N TRP A 63 4.65 -4.23 -12.58
CA TRP A 63 5.89 -3.97 -13.30
C TRP A 63 6.30 -2.50 -13.27
N SER A 64 5.35 -1.59 -13.48
CA SER A 64 5.63 -0.16 -13.36
C SER A 64 6.04 0.21 -11.94
N ALA A 65 5.42 -0.37 -10.92
CA ALA A 65 5.80 -0.20 -9.53
C ALA A 65 7.23 -0.67 -9.24
N PHE A 66 7.58 -1.86 -9.73
CA PHE A 66 8.91 -2.42 -9.59
C PHE A 66 9.98 -1.52 -10.25
N MET A 67 9.79 -1.15 -11.51
CA MET A 67 10.78 -0.39 -12.26
C MET A 67 10.90 1.06 -11.78
N ALA A 68 9.77 1.75 -11.57
CA ALA A 68 9.77 3.17 -11.28
C ALA A 68 10.05 3.49 -9.80
N TYR A 69 9.56 2.67 -8.87
CA TYR A 69 9.62 2.98 -7.43
C TYR A 69 10.59 2.08 -6.68
N VAL A 70 10.55 0.75 -6.90
CA VAL A 70 11.44 -0.17 -6.17
C VAL A 70 12.89 -0.01 -6.66
N VAL A 71 13.14 -0.18 -7.96
CA VAL A 71 14.49 -0.03 -8.53
C VAL A 71 14.99 1.40 -8.34
N GLY A 72 14.16 2.40 -8.66
CA GLY A 72 14.51 3.81 -8.46
C GLY A 72 14.82 4.15 -7.00
N GLY A 73 14.01 3.68 -6.06
CA GLY A 73 14.23 3.86 -4.62
C GLY A 73 15.50 3.19 -4.13
N ILE A 74 15.74 1.92 -4.48
CA ILE A 74 16.95 1.20 -4.08
C ILE A 74 18.20 1.88 -4.66
N LEU A 75 18.17 2.28 -5.94
CA LEU A 75 19.29 3.01 -6.56
C LEU A 75 19.53 4.35 -5.87
N GLY A 76 18.48 5.09 -5.51
CA GLY A 76 18.60 6.35 -4.77
C GLY A 76 19.16 6.18 -3.35
N VAL A 77 18.80 5.08 -2.67
CA VAL A 77 19.39 4.70 -1.37
C VAL A 77 20.87 4.35 -1.54
N ALA A 78 21.23 3.54 -2.53
CA ALA A 78 22.60 3.05 -2.71
C ALA A 78 23.54 4.11 -3.28
N TYR A 79 23.03 4.98 -4.16
CA TYR A 79 23.80 5.98 -4.90
C TYR A 79 23.14 7.37 -4.83
N PRO A 80 23.25 8.09 -3.68
CA PRO A 80 22.70 9.44 -3.50
C PRO A 80 23.10 10.49 -4.54
N PRO A 81 24.29 10.41 -5.19
CA PRO A 81 24.64 11.34 -6.27
C PRO A 81 23.65 11.39 -7.44
N LEU A 82 22.74 10.40 -7.58
CA LEU A 82 21.63 10.47 -8.53
C LEU A 82 20.73 11.70 -8.33
N SER A 83 20.69 12.26 -7.12
CA SER A 83 19.99 13.52 -6.83
C SER A 83 20.46 14.69 -7.71
N ALA A 84 21.69 14.65 -8.22
CA ALA A 84 22.21 15.65 -9.15
C ALA A 84 21.44 15.67 -10.49
N LEU A 85 20.89 14.52 -10.92
CA LEU A 85 20.03 14.46 -12.11
C LEU A 85 18.78 15.33 -11.93
N LEU A 86 18.31 15.47 -10.69
CA LEU A 86 17.16 16.29 -10.29
C LEU A 86 17.55 17.72 -9.91
N ASN A 87 18.78 18.14 -10.21
CA ASN A 87 19.34 19.45 -9.87
C ASN A 87 19.43 19.70 -8.35
N MET A 88 19.63 18.62 -7.57
CA MET A 88 19.90 18.69 -6.14
C MET A 88 21.36 18.31 -5.89
N LYS A 89 22.17 19.27 -5.45
CA LYS A 89 23.54 19.01 -5.00
C LYS A 89 23.50 18.84 -3.48
N LEU A 90 23.37 17.60 -3.05
CA LEU A 90 23.18 17.27 -1.64
C LEU A 90 24.52 17.04 -0.96
N SER A 91 24.64 17.50 0.28
CA SER A 91 25.84 17.32 1.11
C SER A 91 25.48 16.97 2.55
N GLY A 92 26.37 16.26 3.24
CA GLY A 92 26.18 15.89 4.65
C GLY A 92 24.82 15.25 4.91
N ARG A 93 24.09 15.79 5.91
CA ARG A 93 22.77 15.29 6.35
C ARG A 93 21.71 15.27 5.25
N GLU A 94 21.80 16.16 4.26
CA GLU A 94 20.84 16.17 3.14
C GLU A 94 20.90 14.88 2.31
N GLN A 95 22.09 14.30 2.13
CA GLN A 95 22.22 13.01 1.43
C GLN A 95 21.52 11.90 2.18
N GLU A 96 21.54 11.94 3.52
CA GLU A 96 20.93 10.93 4.35
C GLU A 96 19.40 11.05 4.37
N TYR A 97 18.85 12.27 4.43
CA TYR A 97 17.41 12.47 4.26
C TYR A 97 16.92 12.10 2.86
N TRP A 98 17.76 12.27 1.84
CA TRP A 98 17.50 11.75 0.50
C TRP A 98 17.44 10.22 0.49
N ARG A 99 18.40 9.52 1.12
CA ARG A 99 18.35 8.05 1.26
C ARG A 99 17.08 7.59 1.96
N LEU A 100 16.67 8.25 3.05
CA LEU A 100 15.40 7.94 3.73
C LEU A 100 14.21 8.07 2.78
N SER A 101 14.15 9.17 2.02
CA SER A 101 13.08 9.41 1.05
C SER A 101 13.07 8.35 -0.06
N CYS A 102 14.24 7.96 -0.56
CA CYS A 102 14.36 6.88 -1.55
C CYS A 102 13.99 5.51 -0.96
N GLY A 103 14.27 5.27 0.32
CA GLY A 103 13.84 4.08 1.04
C GLY A 103 12.33 3.98 1.17
N ALA A 104 11.67 5.10 1.48
CA ALA A 104 10.20 5.18 1.51
C ALA A 104 9.60 5.02 0.09
N LEU A 105 10.26 5.53 -0.95
CA LEU A 105 9.86 5.32 -2.35
C LEU A 105 9.85 3.82 -2.72
N ALA A 106 10.88 3.07 -2.32
CA ALA A 106 10.91 1.62 -2.51
C ALA A 106 9.76 0.92 -1.75
N GLY A 107 9.44 1.40 -0.54
CA GLY A 107 8.28 0.97 0.24
C GLY A 107 6.95 1.17 -0.48
N ILE A 108 6.74 2.35 -1.07
CA ILE A 108 5.57 2.64 -1.90
C ILE A 108 5.47 1.65 -3.06
N GLY A 109 6.58 1.41 -3.77
CA GLY A 109 6.65 0.42 -4.84
C GLY A 109 6.26 -0.99 -4.40
N PHE A 110 6.71 -1.41 -3.21
CA PHE A 110 6.30 -2.68 -2.61
C PHE A 110 4.78 -2.75 -2.38
N PHE A 111 4.16 -1.72 -1.82
CA PHE A 111 2.70 -1.70 -1.60
C PHE A 111 1.90 -1.67 -2.91
N TYR A 112 2.40 -1.02 -3.96
CA TYR A 112 1.81 -1.12 -5.29
C TYR A 112 1.82 -2.56 -5.82
N ILE A 113 2.96 -3.26 -5.71
CA ILE A 113 3.09 -4.66 -6.13
C ILE A 113 2.14 -5.55 -5.34
N VAL A 114 2.06 -5.35 -4.02
CA VAL A 114 1.14 -6.08 -3.15
C VAL A 114 -0.30 -5.86 -3.58
N THR A 115 -0.70 -4.60 -3.78
CA THR A 115 -2.06 -4.25 -4.22
C THR A 115 -2.39 -4.86 -5.59
N ALA A 116 -1.42 -4.89 -6.50
CA ALA A 116 -1.61 -5.44 -7.85
C ALA A 116 -1.76 -6.97 -7.86
N ARG A 117 -1.09 -7.66 -6.92
CA ARG A 117 -1.03 -9.13 -6.84
C ARG A 117 -1.99 -9.73 -5.81
N SER A 118 -2.62 -8.90 -4.97
CA SER A 118 -3.56 -9.34 -3.94
C SER A 118 -4.89 -9.75 -4.55
N ARG A 119 -5.60 -10.66 -3.89
CA ARG A 119 -6.98 -11.00 -4.23
C ARG A 119 -7.92 -10.13 -3.40
N PRO A 120 -8.62 -9.18 -4.02
CA PRO A 120 -9.50 -8.29 -3.27
C PRO A 120 -10.71 -9.03 -2.72
N MET A 121 -11.08 -8.75 -1.47
CA MET A 121 -12.35 -9.26 -0.90
C MET A 121 -13.52 -8.43 -1.43
N VAL A 122 -13.28 -7.15 -1.75
CA VAL A 122 -14.24 -6.26 -2.39
C VAL A 122 -14.11 -6.39 -3.90
N ALA A 123 -15.14 -6.92 -4.56
CA ALA A 123 -15.13 -7.08 -6.01
C ALA A 123 -14.90 -5.73 -6.72
N GLY A 124 -13.93 -5.71 -7.64
CA GLY A 124 -13.56 -4.53 -8.42
C GLY A 124 -12.06 -4.32 -8.49
N ASN A 125 -11.66 -3.17 -9.01
CA ASN A 125 -10.26 -2.75 -9.08
C ASN A 125 -9.98 -1.57 -8.15
N GLY A 126 -10.87 -1.30 -7.18
CA GLY A 126 -10.84 -0.13 -6.31
C GLY A 126 -9.50 0.13 -5.63
N ALA A 127 -8.77 -0.91 -5.22
CA ALA A 127 -7.49 -0.76 -4.55
C ALA A 127 -6.41 -0.25 -5.52
N ILE A 128 -6.38 -0.76 -6.76
CA ILE A 128 -5.49 -0.25 -7.81
C ILE A 128 -5.95 1.14 -8.27
N LEU A 129 -7.27 1.34 -8.47
CA LEU A 129 -7.83 2.62 -8.91
C LEU A 129 -7.64 3.72 -7.87
N GLY A 130 -7.62 3.39 -6.59
CA GLY A 130 -7.37 4.33 -5.50
C GLY A 130 -6.00 5.00 -5.58
N THR A 131 -5.07 4.44 -6.36
CA THR A 131 -3.76 5.04 -6.63
C THR A 131 -3.80 6.14 -7.70
N VAL A 132 -4.82 6.16 -8.55
CA VAL A 132 -4.98 7.18 -9.60
C VAL A 132 -5.17 8.59 -9.01
N PRO A 133 -6.14 8.83 -8.11
CA PRO A 133 -6.31 10.18 -7.53
C PRO A 133 -5.13 10.58 -6.64
N GLU A 134 -4.48 9.61 -5.98
CA GLU A 134 -3.27 9.85 -5.19
C GLU A 134 -2.13 10.38 -6.08
N ARG A 135 -1.77 9.65 -7.14
CA ARG A 135 -0.75 10.07 -8.11
C ARG A 135 -1.08 11.38 -8.83
N VAL A 136 -2.32 11.54 -9.31
CA VAL A 136 -2.69 12.69 -10.14
C VAL A 136 -2.90 13.95 -9.32
N PHE A 137 -3.65 13.85 -8.22
CA PHE A 137 -4.05 15.03 -7.44
C PHE A 137 -3.17 15.25 -6.23
N PHE A 138 -2.99 14.23 -5.39
CA PHE A 138 -2.28 14.40 -4.13
C PHE A 138 -0.79 14.69 -4.35
N VAL A 139 -0.07 13.81 -5.05
CA VAL A 139 1.37 13.97 -5.30
C VAL A 139 1.65 15.27 -6.05
N THR A 140 0.92 15.54 -7.13
CA THR A 140 1.07 16.78 -7.91
C THR A 140 0.84 18.02 -7.05
N ALA A 141 -0.23 18.06 -6.25
CA ALA A 141 -0.53 19.21 -5.41
C ALA A 141 0.56 19.45 -4.35
N VAL A 142 1.03 18.39 -3.70
CA VAL A 142 2.08 18.50 -2.67
C VAL A 142 3.41 18.93 -3.27
N LEU A 143 3.84 18.32 -4.38
CA LEU A 143 5.09 18.71 -5.04
C LEU A 143 5.06 20.17 -5.52
N MET A 144 3.94 20.61 -6.11
CA MET A 144 3.75 22.01 -6.48
C MET A 144 3.77 22.95 -5.27
N TRP A 145 3.19 22.53 -4.14
CA TRP A 145 3.22 23.29 -2.90
C TRP A 145 4.65 23.40 -2.35
N LEU A 146 5.40 22.29 -2.28
CA LEU A 146 6.80 22.29 -1.83
C LEU A 146 7.69 23.16 -2.73
N PHE A 147 7.48 23.14 -4.04
CA PHE A 147 8.21 24.02 -4.96
C PHE A 147 7.90 25.50 -4.75
N ARG A 148 6.63 25.85 -4.51
CA ARG A 148 6.26 27.24 -4.16
C ARG A 148 6.91 27.72 -2.87
N GLN A 149 7.20 26.81 -1.94
CA GLN A 149 7.94 27.09 -0.71
C GLN A 149 9.47 27.07 -0.91
N SER A 150 9.95 26.90 -2.15
CA SER A 150 11.37 26.74 -2.48
C SER A 150 12.06 25.57 -1.75
N LEU A 151 11.29 24.57 -1.33
CA LEU A 151 11.80 23.41 -0.58
C LEU A 151 12.33 22.30 -1.50
N VAL A 152 11.88 22.26 -2.75
CA VAL A 152 12.32 21.30 -3.76
C VAL A 152 12.50 22.03 -5.10
N PRO A 153 13.47 21.63 -5.94
CA PRO A 153 13.66 22.26 -7.23
C PRO A 153 12.58 21.84 -8.22
N LEU A 154 12.32 22.68 -9.23
CA LEU A 154 11.33 22.43 -10.27
C LEU A 154 11.52 21.07 -10.98
N ARG A 155 12.77 20.63 -11.16
CA ARG A 155 13.08 19.36 -11.83
C ARG A 155 12.60 18.14 -11.03
N VAL A 156 12.57 18.21 -9.69
CA VAL A 156 11.95 17.18 -8.86
C VAL A 156 10.45 17.12 -9.15
N VAL A 157 9.78 18.28 -9.11
CA VAL A 157 8.33 18.36 -9.38
C VAL A 157 7.99 17.79 -10.75
N VAL A 158 8.64 18.29 -11.80
CA VAL A 158 8.34 17.88 -13.18
C VAL A 158 8.59 16.38 -13.37
N THR A 159 9.71 15.85 -12.88
CA THR A 159 10.05 14.43 -13.03
C THR A 159 9.00 13.53 -12.38
N PHE A 160 8.67 13.77 -11.10
CA PHE A 160 7.76 12.91 -10.37
C PHE A 160 6.30 13.13 -10.77
N THR A 161 5.86 14.36 -11.03
CA THR A 161 4.52 14.62 -11.57
C THR A 161 4.33 13.99 -12.93
N LEU A 162 5.28 14.10 -13.86
CA LEU A 162 5.18 13.44 -15.18
C LEU A 162 5.13 11.92 -15.05
N LEU A 163 6.00 11.34 -14.22
CA LEU A 163 6.02 9.90 -13.97
C LEU A 163 4.66 9.42 -13.42
N ASP A 164 4.21 10.01 -12.32
CA ASP A 164 2.99 9.57 -11.62
C ASP A 164 1.72 9.80 -12.44
N THR A 165 1.60 10.96 -13.10
CA THR A 165 0.45 11.24 -13.97
C THR A 165 0.43 10.32 -15.19
N THR A 166 1.59 10.01 -15.79
CA THR A 166 1.67 9.06 -16.91
C THR A 166 1.25 7.66 -16.47
N LEU A 167 1.80 7.16 -15.36
CA LEU A 167 1.45 5.84 -14.85
C LEU A 167 -0.02 5.76 -14.44
N ALA A 168 -0.56 6.78 -13.77
CA ALA A 168 -1.97 6.84 -13.41
C ALA A 168 -2.90 6.88 -14.63
N THR A 169 -2.53 7.63 -15.66
CA THR A 169 -3.29 7.71 -16.92
C THR A 169 -3.32 6.37 -17.63
N ILE A 170 -2.18 5.68 -17.73
CA ILE A 170 -2.13 4.33 -18.33
C ILE A 170 -2.95 3.34 -17.51
N THR A 171 -2.84 3.35 -16.17
CA THR A 171 -3.67 2.52 -15.27
C THR A 171 -5.16 2.74 -15.53
N TYR A 172 -5.60 4.01 -15.61
CA TYR A 172 -6.99 4.35 -15.87
C TYR A 172 -7.46 3.90 -17.27
N ILE A 173 -6.64 4.09 -18.30
CA ILE A 173 -6.94 3.64 -19.68
C ILE A 173 -7.09 2.12 -19.73
N ILE A 174 -6.15 1.36 -19.17
CA ILE A 174 -6.21 -0.11 -19.15
C ILE A 174 -7.49 -0.57 -18.44
N TRP A 175 -7.79 0.00 -17.27
CA TRP A 175 -9.02 -0.32 -16.55
C TRP A 175 -10.27 -0.01 -17.37
N SER A 176 -10.34 1.17 -17.99
CA SER A 176 -11.51 1.62 -18.75
C SER A 176 -11.80 0.74 -19.96
N ARG A 177 -10.76 0.24 -20.64
CA ARG A 177 -10.88 -0.68 -21.79
C ARG A 177 -11.32 -2.07 -21.36
N ASN A 178 -10.88 -2.53 -20.19
CA ASN A 178 -11.14 -3.88 -19.70
C ASN A 178 -12.43 -4.00 -18.88
N THR A 179 -13.08 -2.88 -18.53
CA THR A 179 -14.24 -2.88 -17.62
C THR A 179 -15.49 -2.40 -18.36
N PRO A 180 -16.50 -3.27 -18.55
CA PRO A 180 -17.79 -2.85 -19.09
C PRO A 180 -18.45 -1.75 -18.25
N GLY A 181 -18.96 -0.72 -18.93
CA GLY A 181 -19.58 0.44 -18.27
C GLY A 181 -18.61 1.26 -17.41
N ALA A 182 -17.31 1.25 -17.73
CA ALA A 182 -16.32 2.09 -17.06
C ALA A 182 -16.74 3.57 -17.12
N SER A 183 -16.75 4.22 -15.96
CA SER A 183 -17.01 5.64 -15.84
C SER A 183 -16.26 6.22 -14.64
N PRO A 184 -15.95 7.54 -14.63
CA PRO A 184 -15.36 8.19 -13.47
C PRO A 184 -16.18 7.96 -12.19
N LYS A 185 -17.51 7.99 -12.29
CA LYS A 185 -18.41 7.69 -11.17
C LYS A 185 -18.19 6.27 -10.62
N LYS A 186 -18.11 5.26 -11.50
CA LYS A 186 -17.85 3.87 -11.09
C LYS A 186 -16.49 3.74 -10.39
N CYS A 187 -15.46 4.40 -10.92
CA CYS A 187 -14.13 4.45 -10.31
C CYS A 187 -14.20 5.02 -8.89
N LEU A 188 -14.80 6.20 -8.71
CA LEU A 188 -14.94 6.84 -7.39
C LEU A 188 -15.75 6.00 -6.41
N VAL A 189 -16.80 5.33 -6.86
CA VAL A 189 -17.59 4.42 -6.01
C VAL A 189 -16.75 3.22 -5.56
N GLU A 190 -15.96 2.61 -6.45
CA GLU A 190 -15.07 1.50 -6.08
C GLU A 190 -14.02 1.94 -5.05
N ILE A 191 -13.46 3.14 -5.19
CA ILE A 191 -12.49 3.70 -4.23
C ILE A 191 -13.17 4.02 -2.89
N ALA A 192 -14.33 4.67 -2.93
CA ALA A 192 -15.06 5.10 -1.73
C ALA A 192 -15.49 3.92 -0.85
N LYS A 193 -15.84 2.77 -1.46
CA LYS A 193 -16.15 1.52 -0.73
C LYS A 193 -14.98 1.00 0.10
N LEU A 194 -13.75 1.25 -0.35
CA LEU A 194 -12.55 0.83 0.38
C LEU A 194 -12.20 1.83 1.46
N MET A 195 -12.19 3.12 1.10
CA MET A 195 -11.84 4.21 2.00
C MET A 195 -12.83 4.27 3.18
N LEU A 196 -14.14 4.34 2.90
CA LEU A 196 -15.15 4.56 3.93
C LEU A 196 -15.60 3.21 4.53
N PRO A 197 -15.29 2.93 5.82
CA PRO A 197 -15.59 1.62 6.42
C PRO A 197 -17.08 1.28 6.40
N ILE A 198 -17.94 2.30 6.45
CA ILE A 198 -19.41 2.17 6.46
C ILE A 198 -19.96 1.68 5.11
N LEU A 199 -19.23 1.92 4.01
CA LEU A 199 -19.65 1.53 2.65
C LEU A 199 -19.11 0.16 2.21
N GLY A 200 -18.15 -0.39 2.96
CA GLY A 200 -17.51 -1.67 2.68
C GLY A 200 -18.18 -2.85 3.39
N PRO A 201 -17.88 -4.10 2.98
CA PRO A 201 -18.31 -5.28 3.71
C PRO A 201 -17.67 -5.33 5.11
N ALA A 202 -18.21 -6.18 5.99
CA ALA A 202 -17.56 -6.50 7.25
C ALA A 202 -16.19 -7.14 7.00
N LYS A 203 -15.18 -6.70 7.74
CA LYS A 203 -13.78 -7.09 7.56
C LYS A 203 -13.21 -7.71 8.82
N LYS A 204 -12.14 -8.48 8.64
CA LYS A 204 -11.34 -9.01 9.75
C LYS A 204 -10.78 -7.89 10.62
N CYS A 205 -10.53 -8.19 11.90
CA CYS A 205 -10.00 -7.24 12.87
C CYS A 205 -8.64 -6.70 12.39
N THR A 206 -7.78 -7.58 11.88
CA THR A 206 -6.49 -7.22 11.24
C THR A 206 -6.63 -6.12 10.19
N SER A 207 -7.58 -6.27 9.26
CA SER A 207 -7.82 -5.32 8.19
C SER A 207 -8.29 -3.95 8.70
N ASN A 208 -9.13 -3.95 9.74
CA ASN A 208 -9.57 -2.72 10.40
C ASN A 208 -8.41 -2.04 11.14
N CYS A 209 -7.55 -2.80 11.82
CA CYS A 209 -6.34 -2.26 12.46
C CYS A 209 -5.42 -1.59 11.44
N VAL A 210 -5.15 -2.25 10.31
CA VAL A 210 -4.33 -1.67 9.22
C VAL A 210 -4.95 -0.38 8.69
N GLN A 211 -6.26 -0.38 8.44
CA GLN A 211 -6.95 0.80 7.93
C GLN A 211 -6.89 1.97 8.92
N MET A 212 -7.10 1.73 10.22
CA MET A 212 -6.99 2.75 11.27
C MET A 212 -5.57 3.29 11.40
N ILE A 213 -4.56 2.41 11.39
CA ILE A 213 -3.14 2.82 11.35
C ILE A 213 -2.87 3.68 10.12
N GLY A 214 -3.43 3.33 8.96
CA GLY A 214 -3.34 4.11 7.73
C GLY A 214 -3.85 5.54 7.92
N TYR A 215 -5.03 5.72 8.51
CA TYR A 215 -5.59 7.04 8.78
C TYR A 215 -4.74 7.86 9.76
N ILE A 216 -4.30 7.25 10.86
CA ILE A 216 -3.45 7.91 11.86
C ILE A 216 -2.11 8.31 11.22
N GLN A 217 -1.49 7.40 10.48
CA GLN A 217 -0.24 7.64 9.77
C GLN A 217 -0.38 8.76 8.75
N MET A 218 -1.47 8.79 7.96
CA MET A 218 -1.76 9.89 7.03
C MET A 218 -1.87 11.22 7.78
N ALA A 219 -2.68 11.30 8.84
CA ALA A 219 -2.90 12.55 9.56
C ALA A 219 -1.61 13.13 10.17
N ILE A 220 -0.81 12.28 10.82
CA ILE A 220 0.49 12.67 11.40
C ILE A 220 1.45 13.09 10.30
N SER A 221 1.57 12.29 9.24
CA SER A 221 2.52 12.54 8.15
C SER A 221 2.16 13.82 7.37
N LEU A 222 0.87 14.09 7.14
CA LEU A 222 0.43 15.34 6.51
C LEU A 222 0.75 16.55 7.40
N THR A 223 0.64 16.42 8.72
CA THR A 223 0.99 17.49 9.66
C THR A 223 2.49 17.80 9.59
N PHE A 224 3.34 16.77 9.61
CA PHE A 224 4.79 16.94 9.53
C PHE A 224 5.27 17.36 8.14
N MET A 225 4.59 16.96 7.07
CA MET A 225 4.85 17.44 5.73
C MET A 225 4.51 18.94 5.60
N ALA A 226 3.36 19.35 6.13
CA ALA A 226 2.90 20.75 6.07
C ALA A 226 3.72 21.69 6.97
N LYS A 227 4.17 21.19 8.13
CA LYS A 227 5.01 21.91 9.10
C LYS A 227 6.17 21.03 9.58
N PRO A 228 7.26 20.91 8.79
CA PRO A 228 8.43 20.11 9.15
C PRO A 228 9.09 20.54 10.46
N GLU A 229 8.90 21.78 10.89
CA GLU A 229 9.38 22.31 12.17
C GLU A 229 8.81 21.54 13.36
N ILE A 230 7.55 21.11 13.29
CA ILE A 230 6.93 20.30 14.34
C ILE A 230 7.65 18.95 14.43
N ALA A 231 7.97 18.34 13.29
CA ALA A 231 8.73 17.09 13.27
C ALA A 231 10.15 17.31 13.81
N ARG A 232 10.80 18.41 13.45
CA ARG A 232 12.12 18.77 13.97
C ARG A 232 12.10 18.86 15.49
N ASP A 233 11.16 19.62 16.05
CA ASP A 233 11.10 19.85 17.49
C ASP A 233 10.66 18.57 18.24
N ALA A 234 9.73 17.80 17.69
CA ALA A 234 9.23 16.57 18.32
C ALA A 234 10.21 15.40 18.25
N MET A 235 11.04 15.34 17.20
CA MET A 235 11.97 14.23 16.94
C MET A 235 13.44 14.62 17.12
N GLY A 236 13.73 15.86 17.52
CA GLY A 236 15.10 16.34 17.70
C GLY A 236 15.95 16.27 16.44
N LEU A 237 15.41 16.72 15.30
CA LEU A 237 16.19 16.87 14.06
C LEU A 237 17.12 18.07 14.15
N ASP A 238 18.22 18.03 13.40
CA ASP A 238 19.15 19.15 13.28
C ASP A 238 18.43 20.39 12.69
N ALA A 239 19.04 21.56 12.85
CA ALA A 239 18.56 22.78 12.20
C ALA A 239 18.50 22.56 10.68
N PHE A 240 17.42 23.03 10.05
CA PHE A 240 17.28 22.83 8.62
C PHE A 240 18.21 23.74 7.82
N GLU A 241 18.96 23.13 6.91
CA GLU A 241 19.91 23.78 6.02
C GLU A 241 19.73 23.22 4.60
N GLY A 242 19.91 24.08 3.60
CA GLY A 242 19.76 23.68 2.19
C GLY A 242 18.38 23.06 1.90
N TYR A 243 18.40 21.86 1.33
CA TYR A 243 17.20 21.09 0.99
C TYR A 243 16.69 20.20 2.13
N SER A 244 17.32 20.21 3.32
CA SER A 244 16.99 19.23 4.37
C SER A 244 15.53 19.30 4.83
N LYS A 245 14.98 20.52 4.99
CA LYS A 245 13.55 20.74 5.28
C LYS A 245 12.64 20.14 4.21
N GLY A 246 12.99 20.33 2.94
CA GLY A 246 12.23 19.80 1.82
C GLY A 246 12.29 18.29 1.71
N LEU A 247 13.45 17.69 1.98
CA LEU A 247 13.64 16.24 2.00
C LEU A 247 12.85 15.58 3.14
N ILE A 248 12.82 16.19 4.32
CA ILE A 248 11.96 15.72 5.42
C ILE A 248 10.47 15.84 5.05
N ALA A 249 10.06 16.95 4.43
CA ALA A 249 8.69 17.11 3.97
C ALA A 249 8.31 16.07 2.89
N LEU A 250 9.24 15.75 1.98
CA LEU A 250 9.09 14.70 0.98
C LEU A 250 8.98 13.31 1.63
N PHE A 251 9.85 13.01 2.59
CA PHE A 251 9.78 11.77 3.36
C PHE A 251 8.40 11.59 4.03
N PHE A 252 7.89 12.62 4.70
CA PHE A 252 6.55 12.57 5.29
C PHE A 252 5.42 12.56 4.24
N THR A 253 5.63 13.15 3.06
CA THR A 253 4.70 12.95 1.93
C THR A 253 4.61 11.47 1.57
N GLN A 254 5.74 10.78 1.48
CA GLN A 254 5.79 9.36 1.16
C GLN A 254 5.20 8.50 2.28
N MET A 255 5.42 8.86 3.54
CA MET A 255 4.77 8.20 4.68
C MET A 255 3.24 8.38 4.66
N ALA A 256 2.73 9.54 4.19
CA ALA A 256 1.31 9.73 3.97
C ALA A 256 0.77 8.84 2.83
N ILE A 257 1.54 8.66 1.74
CA ILE A 257 1.19 7.75 0.65
C ILE A 257 1.17 6.28 1.12
N ILE A 258 2.13 5.87 1.95
CA ILE A 258 2.12 4.54 2.58
C ILE A 258 0.87 4.39 3.47
N GLY A 259 0.50 5.44 4.21
CA GLY A 259 -0.76 5.50 4.96
C GLY A 259 -1.98 5.32 4.05
N TRP A 260 -2.01 5.97 2.89
CA TRP A 260 -3.04 5.81 1.86
C TRP A 260 -3.17 4.35 1.39
N PHE A 261 -2.04 3.67 1.18
CA PHE A 261 -2.04 2.23 0.88
C PHE A 261 -2.59 1.38 2.01
N HIS A 262 -2.26 1.68 3.27
CA HIS A 262 -2.86 0.99 4.41
C HIS A 262 -4.38 1.21 4.48
N VAL A 263 -4.87 2.40 4.16
CA VAL A 263 -6.32 2.66 4.12
C VAL A 263 -6.99 1.88 3.00
N LEU A 264 -6.43 1.88 1.79
CA LEU A 264 -6.99 1.13 0.65
C LEU A 264 -6.93 -0.39 0.88
N GLY A 265 -5.77 -0.91 1.26
CA GLY A 265 -5.55 -2.34 1.44
C GLY A 265 -6.27 -2.90 2.68
N GLY A 266 -6.32 -2.13 3.78
CA GLY A 266 -7.18 -2.44 4.92
C GLY A 266 -8.68 -2.26 4.62
N GLY A 267 -9.01 -1.42 3.65
CA GLY A 267 -10.35 -1.27 3.06
C GLY A 267 -10.78 -2.49 2.24
N ASP A 268 -9.84 -3.08 1.52
CA ASP A 268 -10.04 -4.20 0.60
C ASP A 268 -10.26 -5.54 1.31
N GLY A 269 -9.99 -5.62 2.61
CA GLY A 269 -10.34 -6.78 3.45
C GLY A 269 -9.49 -8.02 3.20
N ASN A 270 -8.48 -7.93 2.33
CA ASN A 270 -7.60 -9.04 2.02
C ASN A 270 -6.57 -9.27 3.15
N GLU A 271 -6.11 -10.51 3.34
CA GLU A 271 -5.04 -10.82 4.30
C GLU A 271 -3.66 -10.32 3.84
N SER A 272 -3.62 -9.90 2.58
CA SER A 272 -2.43 -9.51 1.86
C SER A 272 -1.79 -8.24 2.41
N CYS A 273 -2.61 -7.21 2.59
CA CYS A 273 -2.16 -5.92 3.08
C CYS A 273 -1.67 -5.98 4.54
N PRO A 274 -2.37 -6.62 5.50
CA PRO A 274 -1.86 -6.78 6.86
C PRO A 274 -0.49 -7.46 6.93
N ILE A 275 -0.28 -8.56 6.21
CA ILE A 275 1.01 -9.26 6.21
C ILE A 275 2.09 -8.39 5.60
N ALA A 276 1.81 -7.74 4.46
CA ALA A 276 2.73 -6.81 3.81
C ALA A 276 3.09 -5.62 4.72
N ALA A 277 2.11 -5.08 5.45
CA ALA A 277 2.29 -3.95 6.36
C ALA A 277 3.22 -4.30 7.54
N VAL A 278 3.11 -5.51 8.09
CA VAL A 278 4.05 -6.01 9.12
C VAL A 278 5.42 -6.29 8.51
N PHE A 279 5.45 -6.97 7.36
CA PHE A 279 6.71 -7.33 6.68
C PHE A 279 7.52 -6.08 6.31
N TYR A 280 6.90 -5.09 5.67
CA TYR A 280 7.56 -3.84 5.30
C TYR A 280 8.20 -3.15 6.50
N ARG A 281 7.47 -3.08 7.63
CA ARG A 281 7.99 -2.46 8.86
C ARG A 281 9.21 -3.21 9.38
N LEU A 282 9.10 -4.52 9.56
CA LEU A 282 10.14 -5.33 10.21
C LEU A 282 11.33 -5.65 9.30
N ALA A 283 11.11 -5.83 8.00
CA ALA A 283 12.13 -6.30 7.06
C ALA A 283 12.73 -5.19 6.20
N TRP A 284 12.13 -3.99 6.17
CA TRP A 284 12.63 -2.86 5.37
C TRP A 284 12.79 -1.58 6.19
N SER A 285 11.69 -1.04 6.72
CA SER A 285 11.68 0.28 7.37
C SER A 285 12.56 0.31 8.63
N THR A 286 12.29 -0.58 9.59
CA THR A 286 13.07 -0.68 10.84
C THR A 286 14.54 -1.00 10.57
N PRO A 287 14.92 -1.97 9.72
CA PRO A 287 16.32 -2.21 9.37
C PRO A 287 16.99 -1.00 8.73
N LEU A 288 16.34 -0.32 7.79
CA LEU A 288 16.89 0.87 7.13
C LEU A 288 17.18 1.98 8.15
N ILE A 289 16.19 2.33 8.97
CA ILE A 289 16.33 3.35 10.02
C ILE A 289 17.43 2.95 11.01
N SER A 290 17.47 1.68 11.43
CA SER A 290 18.47 1.18 12.38
C SER A 290 19.88 1.26 11.81
N LEU A 291 20.06 0.90 10.53
CA LEU A 291 21.35 0.98 9.84
C LEU A 291 21.81 2.44 9.75
N MET A 292 20.91 3.33 9.32
CA MET A 292 21.22 4.76 9.21
C MET A 292 21.57 5.37 10.56
N TYR A 293 20.87 4.99 11.64
CA TYR A 293 21.21 5.42 12.99
C TYR A 293 22.55 4.86 13.45
N TYR A 294 22.83 3.58 13.19
CA TYR A 294 24.08 2.93 13.60
C TYR A 294 25.32 3.62 12.99
N PHE A 295 25.21 4.11 11.76
CA PHE A 295 26.27 4.86 11.07
C PHE A 295 26.20 6.37 11.31
N ASP A 296 25.44 6.84 12.30
CA ASP A 296 25.26 8.26 12.65
C ASP A 296 24.76 9.13 11.47
N CYS A 297 24.07 8.50 10.52
CA CYS A 297 23.52 9.16 9.33
C CYS A 297 22.25 9.96 9.64
N ILE A 298 21.55 9.65 10.74
CA ILE A 298 20.31 10.33 11.17
C ILE A 298 20.30 10.57 12.68
N GLU A 299 19.53 11.56 13.11
CA GLU A 299 19.42 11.96 14.49
C GLU A 299 18.76 10.87 15.35
N ARG A 300 19.27 10.73 16.58
CA ARG A 300 18.79 9.72 17.53
C ARG A 300 17.29 9.84 17.80
N GLY A 301 16.80 11.05 18.03
CA GLY A 301 15.39 11.27 18.34
C GLY A 301 14.50 10.81 17.18
N PHE A 302 14.88 11.16 15.95
CA PHE A 302 14.19 10.73 14.73
C PHE A 302 14.21 9.21 14.55
N ALA A 303 15.38 8.59 14.67
CA ALA A 303 15.52 7.14 14.58
C ALA A 303 14.64 6.41 15.60
N VAL A 304 14.63 6.87 16.85
CA VAL A 304 13.84 6.29 17.94
C VAL A 304 12.34 6.48 17.69
N SER A 305 11.90 7.70 17.34
CA SER A 305 10.49 7.98 17.07
C SER A 305 9.94 7.13 15.93
N MET A 306 10.66 7.05 14.82
CA MET A 306 10.25 6.26 13.67
C MET A 306 10.30 4.75 13.96
N GLY A 307 11.36 4.28 14.62
CA GLY A 307 11.49 2.88 15.02
C GLY A 307 10.38 2.43 15.98
N ILE A 308 10.03 3.24 16.98
CA ILE A 308 8.92 2.96 17.89
C ILE A 308 7.59 2.95 17.13
N ALA A 309 7.33 3.92 16.25
CA ALA A 309 6.11 3.99 15.47
C ALA A 309 5.92 2.74 14.58
N ASP A 310 6.99 2.28 13.92
CA ASP A 310 6.94 1.07 13.10
C ASP A 310 6.78 -0.20 13.94
N LEU A 311 7.47 -0.31 15.09
CA LEU A 311 7.32 -1.46 15.98
C LEU A 311 5.91 -1.55 16.58
N ILE A 312 5.35 -0.43 17.06
CA ILE A 312 3.98 -0.37 17.56
C ILE A 312 3.01 -0.74 16.44
N GLY A 313 3.16 -0.14 15.25
CA GLY A 313 2.31 -0.46 14.11
C GLY A 313 2.37 -1.95 13.73
N ALA A 314 3.57 -2.54 13.72
CA ALA A 314 3.75 -3.96 13.45
C ALA A 314 3.07 -4.84 14.52
N ILE A 315 3.25 -4.53 15.81
CA ILE A 315 2.67 -5.28 16.93
C ILE A 315 1.13 -5.21 16.90
N VAL A 316 0.56 -4.02 16.71
CA VAL A 316 -0.90 -3.80 16.67
C VAL A 316 -1.55 -4.60 15.54
N ILE A 317 -0.86 -4.81 14.42
CA ILE A 317 -1.36 -5.63 13.31
C ILE A 317 -1.09 -7.12 13.57
N LEU A 318 0.09 -7.47 14.11
CA LEU A 318 0.52 -8.85 14.31
C LEU A 318 -0.33 -9.58 15.36
N ILE A 319 -0.75 -8.91 16.44
CA ILE A 319 -1.58 -9.53 17.49
C ILE A 319 -2.91 -10.06 16.93
N PRO A 320 -3.76 -9.24 16.27
CA PRO A 320 -4.96 -9.74 15.60
C PRO A 320 -4.66 -10.79 14.53
N LEU A 321 -3.55 -10.67 13.80
CA LEU A 321 -3.18 -11.62 12.76
C LEU A 321 -2.90 -13.01 13.34
N CYS A 322 -2.19 -13.07 14.48
CA CYS A 322 -1.94 -14.31 15.21
C CYS A 322 -3.23 -14.90 15.79
N ILE A 323 -4.11 -14.07 16.38
CA ILE A 323 -5.40 -14.51 16.93
C ILE A 323 -6.28 -15.10 15.82
N GLU A 324 -6.44 -14.40 14.70
CA GLU A 324 -7.22 -14.87 13.56
C GLU A 324 -6.65 -16.15 12.93
N ALA A 325 -5.33 -16.29 12.91
CA ALA A 325 -4.68 -17.51 12.46
C ALA A 325 -4.95 -18.70 13.39
N LEU A 326 -4.94 -18.49 14.71
CA LEU A 326 -5.25 -19.51 15.71
C LEU A 326 -6.73 -19.94 15.66
N SER A 327 -7.67 -19.00 15.52
CA SER A 327 -9.11 -19.30 15.42
C SER A 327 -9.53 -20.03 14.15
N SER A 328 -8.63 -20.17 13.18
CA SER A 328 -8.89 -20.82 11.90
C SER A 328 -8.38 -22.26 11.80
N LYS A 329 -7.77 -22.78 12.88
CA LYS A 329 -7.38 -24.18 13.05
C LYS A 329 -8.41 -24.89 13.92
#